data_AF-A0A8E2H5D7-F1
#
_entry.id   AF-A0A8E2H5D7-F1
#
_cell.length_a   1.000
_cell.length_b   1.000
_cell.length_c   1.000
_cell.angle_alpha   90.00
_cell.angle_beta   90.00
_cell.angle_gamma   90.00
#
_symmetry.space_group_name_H-M   'P 1'
#
loop_
_entity.id
_entity.type
_entity.pdbx_description
1 polymer ?
#
loop_
_entity_poly.entity_id
_entity_poly.type
_entity_poly.pdbx_seq_one_letter_code
_entity_poly.pdbx_strand_id
1 'polypeptide(L)'
;MIRRDRLRMLMSTHRVTQRALAAELGISAQTIGKILIGAPVDMRKLPIIARMFRVSQEYLLGETDDPSISAMEAAIDKEEWAILDLYRQLAPSGRLAVAEIMRTMAQAGKTGMSRLQERAAEPFTGPGIRHGLTTRYGAQG
;
A
#
# COMPACT_ATOMS: atom_id res chain seq x y z
N MET A 1 0.14 -13.87 20.28
CA MET A 1 0.46 -12.65 21.05
C MET A 1 1.80 -12.11 20.57
N ILE A 2 2.09 -10.82 20.69
CA ILE A 2 3.37 -10.24 20.25
C ILE A 2 4.51 -10.73 21.17
N ARG A 3 5.61 -11.20 20.58
CA ARG A 3 6.84 -11.62 21.27
C ARG A 3 7.57 -10.40 21.86
N ARG A 4 7.59 -10.31 23.20
CA ARG A 4 8.22 -9.20 23.94
C ARG A 4 9.72 -9.06 23.67
N ASP A 5 10.42 -10.17 23.49
CA ASP A 5 11.84 -10.26 23.20
C ASP A 5 12.18 -9.70 21.81
N ARG A 6 11.39 -10.05 20.78
CA ARG A 6 11.56 -9.52 19.42
C ARG A 6 11.28 -8.02 19.39
N LEU A 7 10.22 -7.56 20.07
CA LEU A 7 9.95 -6.12 20.20
C LEU A 7 11.09 -5.38 20.93
N ARG A 8 11.64 -5.92 22.02
CA ARG A 8 12.79 -5.31 22.71
C ARG A 8 14.03 -5.24 21.82
N MET A 9 14.27 -6.28 21.05
CA MET A 9 15.40 -6.32 20.12
C MET A 9 15.27 -5.23 19.06
N LEU A 10 14.10 -5.12 18.42
CA LEU A 10 13.82 -4.08 17.42
C LEU A 10 13.98 -2.66 18.00
N MET A 11 13.40 -2.42 19.18
CA MET A 11 13.58 -1.14 19.88
C MET A 11 15.06 -0.81 20.15
N SER A 12 15.85 -1.80 20.55
CA SER A 12 17.27 -1.63 20.85
C SER A 12 18.09 -1.36 19.58
N THR A 13 17.86 -2.16 18.53
CA THR A 13 18.54 -2.02 17.23
C THR A 13 18.27 -0.66 16.59
N HIS A 14 17.03 -0.18 16.67
CA HIS A 14 16.63 1.13 16.13
C HIS A 14 16.86 2.30 17.11
N ARG A 15 17.37 2.03 18.32
CA ARG A 15 17.60 3.03 19.38
C ARG A 15 16.35 3.84 19.75
N VAL A 16 15.18 3.21 19.74
CA VAL A 16 13.88 3.84 20.03
C VAL A 16 13.42 3.48 21.45
N THR A 17 13.01 4.50 22.22
CA THR A 17 12.45 4.30 23.57
C THR A 17 10.97 3.91 23.52
N GLN A 18 10.41 3.38 24.62
CA GLN A 18 8.98 3.04 24.68
C GLN A 18 8.07 4.24 24.38
N ARG A 19 8.41 5.42 24.91
CA ARG A 19 7.65 6.65 24.69
C ARG A 19 7.78 7.15 23.26
N ALA A 20 8.99 7.09 22.68
CA ALA A 20 9.22 7.47 21.29
C ALA A 20 8.45 6.55 20.34
N LEU A 21 8.55 5.23 20.53
CA LEU A 21 7.81 4.24 19.75
C LEU A 21 6.28 4.45 19.85
N ALA A 22 5.79 4.71 21.06
CA ALA A 22 4.37 4.97 21.29
C ALA A 22 3.90 6.24 20.56
N ALA A 23 4.70 7.30 20.59
CA ALA A 23 4.42 8.54 19.87
C ALA A 23 4.45 8.33 18.34
N GLU A 24 5.43 7.60 17.83
CA GLU A 24 5.57 7.30 16.41
C GLU A 24 4.44 6.43 15.86
N LEU A 25 3.92 5.51 16.69
CA LEU A 25 2.80 4.63 16.34
C LEU A 25 1.42 5.22 16.65
N GLY A 26 1.34 6.40 17.26
CA GLY A 26 0.06 7.00 17.67
C GLY A 26 -0.71 6.19 18.72
N ILE A 27 -0.01 5.45 19.60
CA ILE A 27 -0.62 4.63 20.65
C ILE A 27 -0.12 5.02 22.04
N SER A 28 -0.81 4.61 23.10
CA SER A 28 -0.35 4.92 24.46
C SER A 28 0.94 4.19 24.83
N ALA A 29 1.85 4.86 25.55
CA ALA A 29 3.06 4.25 26.09
C ALA A 29 2.74 3.04 27.01
N GLN A 30 1.61 3.08 27.70
CA GLN A 30 1.09 1.95 28.48
C GLN A 30 0.83 0.71 27.62
N THR A 31 0.39 0.87 26.36
CA THR A 31 0.22 -0.26 25.44
C THR A 31 1.56 -0.93 25.17
N ILE A 32 2.60 -0.15 24.83
CA ILE A 32 3.94 -0.69 24.60
C ILE A 32 4.44 -1.39 25.85
N GLY A 33 4.27 -0.78 27.03
CA GLY A 33 4.58 -1.39 28.32
C GLY A 33 3.89 -2.74 28.52
N LYS A 34 2.58 -2.84 28.22
CA LYS A 34 1.82 -4.10 28.29
C LYS A 34 2.41 -5.19 27.41
N ILE A 35 2.78 -4.87 26.17
CA ILE A 35 3.43 -5.85 25.27
C ILE A 35 4.76 -6.32 25.88
N LEU A 36 5.58 -5.40 26.40
CA LEU A 36 6.91 -5.71 26.92
C LEU A 36 6.91 -6.54 28.20
N ILE A 37 5.82 -6.52 28.97
CA ILE A 37 5.62 -7.40 30.13
C ILE A 37 4.91 -8.71 29.76
N GLY A 38 4.42 -8.85 28.52
CA GLY A 38 3.69 -10.03 28.04
C GLY A 38 2.20 -10.03 28.38
N ALA A 39 1.63 -8.87 28.70
CA ALA A 39 0.20 -8.72 28.94
C ALA A 39 -0.58 -8.73 27.60
N PRO A 40 -1.82 -9.23 27.60
CA PRO A 40 -2.66 -9.20 26.40
C PRO A 40 -2.94 -7.77 25.95
N VAL A 41 -2.84 -7.55 24.63
CA VAL A 41 -3.18 -6.29 23.97
C VAL A 41 -4.00 -6.57 22.72
N ASP A 42 -4.64 -5.52 22.20
CA ASP A 42 -5.35 -5.58 20.93
C ASP A 42 -4.38 -5.96 19.78
N MET A 43 -4.64 -7.08 19.11
CA MET A 43 -3.83 -7.56 17.98
C MET A 43 -3.94 -6.66 16.75
N ARG A 44 -4.90 -5.72 16.69
CA ARG A 44 -4.94 -4.66 15.65
C ARG A 44 -3.69 -3.77 15.63
N LYS A 45 -2.86 -3.84 16.67
CA LYS A 45 -1.58 -3.12 16.77
C LYS A 45 -0.41 -3.87 16.14
N LEU A 46 -0.55 -5.16 15.85
CA LEU A 46 0.50 -5.97 15.25
C LEU A 46 0.95 -5.43 13.88
N PRO A 47 0.05 -5.12 12.92
CA PRO A 47 0.46 -4.67 11.59
C PRO A 47 1.20 -3.32 11.60
N ILE A 48 0.82 -2.41 12.51
CA ILE A 48 1.45 -1.08 12.60
C ILE A 48 2.85 -1.16 13.20
N ILE A 49 3.07 -2.04 14.19
CA ILE A 49 4.40 -2.27 14.77
C ILE A 49 5.29 -2.96 13.73
N ALA A 50 4.77 -3.98 13.04
CA ALA A 50 5.44 -4.70 11.96
C ALA A 50 5.95 -3.73 10.88
N ARG A 51 5.07 -2.86 10.39
CA ARG A 51 5.40 -1.89 9.33
C ARG A 51 6.42 -0.84 9.78
N MET A 52 6.31 -0.31 10.99
CA MET A 52 7.28 0.67 11.52
C MET A 52 8.71 0.12 11.51
N PHE A 53 8.88 -1.13 11.96
CA PHE A 53 10.18 -1.79 11.98
C PHE A 53 10.55 -2.47 10.65
N ARG A 54 9.67 -2.41 9.64
CA ARG A 54 9.79 -3.12 8.36
C ARG A 54 10.03 -4.63 8.53
N VAL A 55 9.30 -5.23 9.48
CA VAL A 55 9.33 -6.66 9.77
C VAL A 55 7.99 -7.34 9.52
N SER A 56 7.99 -8.65 9.28
CA SER A 56 6.76 -9.44 9.15
C SER A 56 5.99 -9.58 10.47
N GLN A 57 4.68 -9.87 10.35
CA GLN A 57 3.83 -10.11 11.51
C GLN A 57 4.18 -11.45 12.17
N GLU A 58 4.48 -12.45 11.36
CA GLU A 58 4.95 -13.79 11.72
C GLU A 58 6.25 -13.67 12.53
N TYR A 59 7.15 -12.76 12.13
CA TYR A 59 8.32 -12.41 12.93
C TYR A 59 7.94 -11.75 14.26
N LEU A 60 6.94 -10.88 14.35
CA LEU A 60 6.54 -10.36 15.67
C LEU A 60 5.80 -11.39 16.53
N LEU A 61 5.21 -12.43 15.94
CA LEU A 61 4.45 -13.47 16.63
C LEU A 61 5.30 -14.64 17.11
N GLY A 62 6.50 -14.84 16.57
CA GLY A 62 7.33 -16.00 16.91
C GLY A 62 7.26 -17.14 15.88
N GLU A 63 6.56 -16.96 14.78
CA GLU A 63 6.21 -18.02 13.83
C GLU A 63 7.33 -18.28 12.81
N THR A 64 8.14 -17.25 12.54
CA THR A 64 9.34 -17.34 11.70
C THR A 64 10.48 -16.54 12.34
N ASP A 65 11.74 -16.93 12.12
CA ASP A 65 12.91 -16.12 12.48
C ASP A 65 13.31 -15.13 11.39
N ASP A 66 12.73 -15.23 10.19
CA ASP A 66 12.96 -14.28 9.10
C ASP A 66 12.18 -12.98 9.35
N PRO A 67 12.86 -11.84 9.57
CA PRO A 67 12.19 -10.57 9.79
C PRO A 67 11.54 -10.00 8.53
N SER A 68 11.83 -10.49 7.33
CA SER A 68 11.43 -9.83 6.08
C SER A 68 9.92 -9.77 5.88
N ILE A 69 9.42 -8.60 5.45
CA ILE A 69 8.04 -8.44 4.97
C ILE A 69 7.90 -8.97 3.55
N SER A 70 6.77 -9.59 3.24
CA SER A 70 6.42 -9.90 1.85
C SER A 70 6.33 -8.62 1.03
N ALA A 71 6.79 -8.67 -0.22
CA ALA A 71 6.73 -7.53 -1.16
C ALA A 71 5.31 -6.94 -1.31
N MET A 72 4.27 -7.76 -1.11
CA MET A 72 2.87 -7.33 -1.17
C MET A 72 2.46 -6.46 0.04
N GLU A 73 3.03 -6.71 1.23
CA GLU A 73 2.65 -6.03 2.49
C GLU A 73 3.42 -4.73 2.75
N ALA A 74 4.58 -4.59 2.10
CA ALA A 74 5.46 -3.42 2.17
C ALA A 74 4.86 -2.16 1.54
N ALA A 75 3.80 -2.29 0.76
CA ALA A 75 3.32 -1.24 -0.14
C ALA A 75 2.52 -0.11 0.52
N ILE A 76 2.18 -0.19 1.81
CA ILE A 76 1.40 0.90 2.44
C ILE A 76 2.32 2.01 2.91
N ASP A 77 2.24 3.13 2.20
CA ASP A 77 3.03 4.33 2.43
C ASP A 77 2.49 5.20 3.59
N LYS A 78 3.17 6.34 3.82
CA LYS A 78 2.84 7.31 4.88
C LYS A 78 1.48 8.00 4.63
N GLU A 79 1.08 8.14 3.37
CA GLU A 79 -0.15 8.83 2.97
C GLU A 79 -1.37 7.95 3.23
N GLU A 80 -1.29 6.66 2.92
CA GLU A 80 -2.34 5.69 3.27
C GLU A 80 -2.54 5.59 4.79
N TRP A 81 -1.48 5.75 5.59
CA TRP A 81 -1.58 5.74 7.04
C TRP A 81 -2.36 6.95 7.58
N ALA A 82 -2.12 8.14 7.03
CA ALA A 82 -2.86 9.35 7.42
C ALA A 82 -4.36 9.22 7.14
N ILE A 83 -4.72 8.58 6.02
CA ILE A 83 -6.12 8.29 5.68
C ILE A 83 -6.74 7.32 6.68
N LEU A 84 -6.03 6.25 7.06
CA LEU A 84 -6.51 5.28 8.03
C LEU A 84 -6.71 5.89 9.42
N ASP A 85 -5.83 6.79 9.84
CA ASP A 85 -5.96 7.48 11.14
C ASP A 85 -7.21 8.37 11.16
N LEU A 86 -7.41 9.18 10.13
CA LEU A 86 -8.62 10.00 9.97
C LEU A 86 -9.88 9.12 9.95
N TYR A 87 -9.87 8.02 9.19
CA TYR A 87 -11.00 7.10 9.12
C TYR A 87 -11.37 6.48 10.48
N ARG A 88 -10.38 6.16 11.32
CA ARG A 88 -10.61 5.58 12.65
C ARG A 88 -11.25 6.58 13.62
N GLN A 89 -10.95 7.87 13.48
CA GLN A 89 -11.53 8.93 14.31
C GLN A 89 -13.00 9.24 13.97
N LEU A 90 -13.49 8.78 12.80
CA LEU A 90 -14.87 9.00 12.40
C LEU A 90 -15.88 8.18 13.21
N ALA A 91 -17.05 8.78 13.44
CA ALA A 91 -18.25 8.09 13.90
C ALA A 91 -18.71 7.04 12.85
N PRO A 92 -19.51 6.03 13.25
CA PRO A 92 -19.96 4.97 12.34
C PRO A 92 -20.60 5.48 11.04
N SER A 93 -21.44 6.53 11.14
CA SER A 93 -22.06 7.18 9.98
C SER A 93 -21.03 7.83 9.05
N GLY A 94 -20.00 8.47 9.60
CA GLY A 94 -18.91 9.06 8.81
C GLY A 94 -18.07 8.02 8.08
N ARG A 95 -17.82 6.86 8.70
CA ARG A 95 -17.11 5.75 8.05
C ARG A 95 -17.86 5.17 6.86
N LEU A 96 -19.19 5.05 6.97
CA LEU A 96 -20.04 4.61 5.86
C LEU A 96 -20.00 5.60 4.69
N ALA A 97 -20.09 6.91 4.98
CA ALA A 97 -19.98 7.94 3.95
C ALA A 97 -18.63 7.91 3.23
N VAL A 98 -17.52 7.80 3.97
CA VAL A 98 -16.19 7.67 3.37
C VAL A 98 -16.04 6.40 2.54
N ALA A 99 -16.56 5.26 3.03
CA ALA A 99 -16.53 4.01 2.28
C ALA A 99 -17.32 4.11 0.96
N GLU A 100 -18.46 4.79 0.97
CA GLU A 100 -19.27 5.00 -0.24
C GLU A 100 -18.53 5.89 -1.25
N ILE A 101 -17.95 6.99 -0.80
CA ILE A 101 -17.13 7.88 -1.65
C ILE A 101 -15.95 7.10 -2.25
N MET A 102 -15.21 6.35 -1.44
CA MET A 102 -14.09 5.53 -1.92
C MET A 102 -14.55 4.50 -2.94
N ARG A 103 -15.72 3.87 -2.74
CA ARG A 103 -16.32 2.92 -3.68
C ARG A 103 -16.68 3.59 -5.00
N THR A 104 -17.33 4.75 -4.96
CA THR A 104 -17.68 5.53 -6.16
C THR A 104 -16.43 5.94 -6.94
N MET A 105 -15.41 6.44 -6.26
CA MET A 105 -14.15 6.87 -6.87
C MET A 105 -13.38 5.69 -7.49
N ALA A 106 -13.33 4.54 -6.81
CA ALA A 106 -12.70 3.34 -7.33
C ALA A 106 -13.43 2.76 -8.56
N GLN A 107 -14.76 2.90 -8.63
CA GLN A 107 -15.54 2.49 -9.80
C GLN A 107 -15.34 3.45 -10.98
N ALA A 108 -15.32 4.77 -10.75
CA ALA A 108 -15.07 5.77 -11.79
C ALA A 108 -13.68 5.61 -12.44
N GLY A 109 -12.65 5.27 -11.65
CA GLY A 109 -11.30 4.99 -12.16
C GLY A 109 -11.23 3.74 -13.06
N LYS A 110 -11.98 2.69 -12.72
CA LYS A 110 -12.07 1.46 -13.54
C LYS A 110 -12.78 1.72 -14.88
N THR A 111 -13.87 2.50 -14.87
CA THR A 111 -14.59 2.88 -16.09
C THR A 111 -13.75 3.77 -17.02
N GLY A 112 -12.89 4.63 -16.48
CA GLY A 112 -11.94 5.43 -17.26
C GLY A 112 -10.83 4.58 -17.91
N MET A 113 -10.25 3.62 -17.19
CA MET A 113 -9.21 2.73 -17.74
C MET A 113 -9.74 1.76 -18.79
N SER A 114 -10.98 1.25 -18.67
CA SER A 114 -11.59 0.39 -19.69
C SER A 114 -11.77 1.10 -21.04
N ARG A 115 -12.14 2.39 -21.06
CA ARG A 115 -12.26 3.17 -22.31
C ARG A 115 -10.92 3.49 -22.97
N LEU A 116 -9.85 3.62 -22.18
CA LEU A 116 -8.49 3.84 -22.71
C LEU A 116 -7.91 2.56 -23.32
N GLN A 117 -8.28 1.39 -22.78
CA GLN A 117 -7.89 0.09 -23.34
C GLN A 117 -8.67 -0.27 -24.62
N GLU A 118 -9.97 0.07 -24.72
CA GLU A 118 -10.75 -0.14 -25.96
C GLU A 118 -10.25 0.70 -27.13
N ARG A 119 -9.79 1.93 -26.88
CA ARG A 119 -9.33 2.85 -27.94
C ARG A 119 -7.95 2.50 -28.51
N ALA A 120 -7.16 1.69 -27.81
CA ALA A 120 -5.86 1.19 -28.27
C ALA A 120 -5.97 -0.06 -29.17
N ALA A 121 -7.17 -0.66 -29.27
CA ALA A 121 -7.41 -1.86 -30.06
C ALA A 121 -7.96 -1.58 -31.48
N GLU A 122 -8.25 -0.32 -31.83
CA GLU A 122 -8.62 0.00 -33.21
C GLU A 122 -7.38 0.13 -34.09
N PRO A 123 -7.19 -0.75 -35.10
CA PRO A 123 -6.11 -0.58 -36.04
C PRO A 123 -6.33 0.74 -36.80
N PHE A 124 -5.35 1.63 -36.71
CA PHE A 124 -5.29 2.86 -37.50
C PHE A 124 -5.35 2.48 -38.99
N THR A 125 -6.54 2.50 -39.55
CA THR A 125 -6.78 2.43 -41.00
C THR A 125 -6.73 3.86 -41.52
N GLY A 126 -5.51 4.40 -41.60
CA GLY A 126 -5.27 5.66 -42.28
C GLY A 126 -5.66 5.55 -43.77
N PRO A 127 -6.11 6.65 -44.40
CA PRO A 127 -6.53 6.63 -45.79
C PRO A 127 -5.34 6.23 -46.69
N GLY A 128 -5.52 5.15 -47.46
CA GLY A 128 -4.49 4.57 -48.32
C GLY A 128 -3.98 5.56 -49.37
N ILE A 129 -2.69 5.92 -49.27
CA ILE A 129 -1.97 6.64 -50.32
C ILE A 129 -1.81 5.68 -51.51
N ARG A 130 -2.67 5.82 -52.52
CA ARG A 130 -2.48 5.18 -53.83
C ARG A 130 -1.27 5.83 -54.51
N HIS A 131 -0.13 5.16 -54.49
CA HIS A 131 0.98 5.50 -55.39
C HIS A 131 0.63 5.08 -56.81
N GLY A 132 0.04 6.00 -57.57
CA GLY A 132 0.08 5.96 -59.03
C GLY A 132 1.39 6.57 -59.50
N LEU A 133 2.29 5.75 -60.04
CA LEU A 133 3.42 6.21 -60.84
C LEU A 133 3.34 5.54 -62.22
N THR A 134 2.57 6.17 -63.10
CA THR A 134 2.80 6.13 -64.54
C THR A 134 3.74 7.28 -64.89
N THR A 135 4.91 7.01 -65.49
CA THR A 135 5.45 7.78 -66.64
C THR A 135 6.68 7.07 -67.21
N ARG A 136 6.68 7.00 -68.54
CA ARG A 136 7.65 6.42 -69.46
C ARG A 136 8.92 7.29 -69.57
N TYR A 137 10.07 6.66 -69.76
CA TYR A 137 11.24 7.14 -70.51
C TYR A 137 11.94 5.86 -71.01
N GLY A 138 12.19 5.59 -72.28
CA GLY A 138 12.61 6.49 -73.36
C GLY A 138 14.10 6.27 -73.60
N ALA A 139 14.43 5.60 -74.71
CA ALA A 139 15.73 5.09 -75.13
C ALA A 139 16.87 6.13 -75.23
N GLN A 140 18.12 5.67 -75.14
CA GLN A 140 19.16 5.68 -76.19
C GLN A 140 20.58 5.56 -75.59
N GLY A 141 21.45 4.80 -76.28
CA GLY A 141 22.90 4.68 -76.01
C GLY A 141 23.42 3.28 -76.28
#